data_AF-X1CDQ4-F1
#
_entry.id   AF-X1CDQ4-F1
#
_cell.length_a   1.000
_cell.length_b   1.000
_cell.length_c   1.000
_cell.angle_alpha   90.00
_cell.angle_beta   90.00
_cell.angle_gamma   90.00
#
_symmetry.space_group_name_H-M   'P 1'
#
loop_
_entity.id
_entity.type
_entity.pdbx_description
1 polymer ?
#
loop_
_entity_poly.entity_id
_entity_poly.type
_entity_poly.pdbx_seq_one_letter_code
_entity_poly.pdbx_strand_id
1 'polypeptide(L)'
;MDLKFPADLKYAPTHEWVRMDGDMATVGISDYAQHKLGDIVYVELPVIGAVLEKGNAACEIESVKAVSELFMPLTGEIVETNGNIADNPTF
;
A
#
# COMPACT_ATOMS: atom_id res chain seq x y z
N MET A 1 20.94 0.97 8.01
CA MET A 1 19.72 1.20 7.21
C MET A 1 18.74 1.82 8.17
N ASP A 2 18.45 3.10 8.01
CA ASP A 2 17.62 3.84 8.95
C ASP A 2 16.18 3.77 8.47
N LEU A 3 15.41 2.87 9.08
CA LEU A 3 14.01 2.66 8.72
C LEU A 3 13.15 3.83 9.21
N LYS A 4 12.23 4.28 8.38
CA LYS A 4 11.31 5.39 8.70
C LYS A 4 9.92 4.87 9.05
N PHE A 5 9.50 5.18 10.27
CA PHE A 5 8.14 4.91 10.75
C PHE A 5 7.53 6.17 11.33
N PRO A 6 6.88 7.02 10.51
CA PRO A 6 6.17 8.20 10.99
C PRO A 6 5.14 7.87 12.08
N ALA A 7 5.08 8.70 13.12
CA ALA A 7 4.25 8.45 14.31
C ALA A 7 2.75 8.69 14.09
N ASP A 8 2.38 9.39 13.02
CA ASP A 8 1.00 9.67 12.60
C ASP A 8 0.35 8.50 11.85
N LEU A 9 1.10 7.41 11.62
CA LEU A 9 0.63 6.21 10.94
C LEU A 9 0.31 5.07 11.91
N LYS A 10 -0.72 4.30 11.58
CA LYS A 10 -1.03 3.02 12.24
C LYS A 10 -0.55 1.87 11.36
N TYR A 11 0.19 0.93 11.93
CA TYR A 11 0.83 -0.16 11.19
C TYR A 11 0.13 -1.50 11.41
N ALA A 12 -0.01 -2.27 10.34
CA ALA A 12 -0.44 -3.66 10.38
C ALA A 12 0.76 -4.60 10.60
N PRO A 13 0.57 -5.78 11.22
CA PRO A 13 1.61 -6.81 11.34
C PRO A 13 2.15 -7.29 9.98
N THR A 14 1.36 -7.13 8.92
CA THR A 14 1.65 -7.49 7.53
C THR A 14 2.41 -6.40 6.77
N HIS A 15 2.88 -5.36 7.48
CA HIS A 15 3.74 -4.29 6.97
C HIS A 15 3.05 -3.21 6.11
N GLU A 16 1.73 -3.15 6.09
CA GLU A 16 0.97 -2.01 5.60
C GLU A 16 0.82 -0.94 6.70
N TRP A 17 0.53 0.29 6.28
CA TRP A 17 0.16 1.38 7.16
C TRP A 17 -1.14 2.05 6.72
N VAL A 18 -1.77 2.72 7.68
CA VAL A 18 -2.94 3.56 7.48
C VAL A 18 -2.69 4.93 8.08
N ARG A 19 -3.00 5.98 7.32
CA ARG A 19 -3.18 7.34 7.82
C ARG A 19 -4.65 7.69 7.77
N MET A 20 -5.21 8.13 8.89
CA MET A 20 -6.60 8.58 8.96
C MET A 20 -6.68 10.10 8.86
N ASP A 21 -7.60 10.61 8.05
CA ASP A 21 -8.00 12.02 8.00
C ASP A 21 -9.53 12.09 7.95
N GLY A 22 -10.16 12.27 9.11
CA GLY A 22 -11.62 12.17 9.22
C GLY A 22 -12.14 10.77 8.87
N ASP A 23 -12.97 10.70 7.84
CA ASP A 23 -13.53 9.46 7.24
C ASP A 23 -12.66 8.89 6.12
N MET A 24 -11.61 9.61 5.70
CA MET A 24 -10.68 9.18 4.67
C MET A 24 -9.52 8.39 5.28
N ALA A 25 -9.17 7.28 4.62
CA ALA A 25 -8.02 6.46 4.98
C ALA A 25 -7.07 6.33 3.79
N THR A 26 -5.84 6.79 3.97
CA THR A 26 -4.75 6.51 3.01
C THR A 26 -4.02 5.24 3.46
N VAL A 27 -3.78 4.33 2.52
CA VAL A 27 -3.11 3.04 2.78
C VAL A 27 -1.86 2.93 1.92
N GLY A 28 -0.81 2.29 2.44
CA GLY A 28 0.40 1.96 1.69
C GLY A 28 1.26 0.91 2.40
N ILE A 29 2.42 0.59 1.84
CA ILE A 29 3.40 -0.31 2.46
C ILE A 29 4.44 0.46 3.28
N SER A 30 4.92 -0.15 4.36
CA SER A 30 5.94 0.44 5.23
C SER A 30 7.31 0.50 4.55
N ASP A 31 8.19 1.35 5.10
CA ASP A 31 9.57 1.48 4.65
C ASP A 31 10.35 0.14 4.73
N TYR A 32 10.02 -0.69 5.72
CA TYR A 32 10.55 -2.04 5.81
C TYR A 32 10.12 -2.93 4.63
N ALA A 33 8.84 -2.88 4.24
CA ALA A 33 8.31 -3.69 3.15
C ALA A 33 8.97 -3.33 1.81
N GLN A 34 9.07 -2.03 1.47
CA GLN A 34 9.72 -1.63 0.22
C GLN A 34 11.20 -2.03 0.19
N HIS A 35 11.92 -1.94 1.32
CA HIS A 35 13.30 -2.40 1.39
C HIS A 35 13.45 -3.94 1.25
N LYS A 36 12.46 -4.72 1.69
CA LYS A 36 12.44 -6.17 1.50
C LYS A 36 12.16 -6.55 0.05
N LEU A 37 11.25 -5.85 -0.61
CA LEU A 37 10.94 -6.03 -2.03
C LEU A 37 12.12 -5.58 -2.90
N GLY A 38 12.81 -4.51 -2.52
CA GLY A 38 13.84 -3.89 -3.34
C GLY A 38 13.23 -3.08 -4.47
N ASP A 39 13.80 -3.19 -5.67
CA ASP A 39 13.38 -2.37 -6.81
C ASP A 39 12.00 -2.82 -7.29
N ILE A 40 10.98 -2.01 -6.98
CA ILE A 40 9.59 -2.18 -7.45
C ILE A 40 9.53 -1.76 -8.92
N VAL A 41 8.97 -2.62 -9.76
CA VAL A 41 8.91 -2.44 -11.21
C VAL A 41 7.48 -2.32 -11.72
N TYR A 42 6.50 -2.78 -10.96
CA TYR A 42 5.09 -2.70 -11.33
C TYR A 42 4.20 -2.72 -10.08
N VAL A 43 3.08 -2.00 -10.15
CA VAL A 43 2.02 -2.02 -9.13
C VAL A 43 0.68 -2.07 -9.83
N GLU A 44 -0.11 -3.10 -9.55
CA GLU A 44 -1.51 -3.16 -9.93
C GLU A 44 -2.34 -2.41 -8.89
N LEU A 45 -2.94 -1.29 -9.31
CA LEU A 45 -3.78 -0.47 -8.46
C LEU A 45 -5.22 -0.99 -8.44
N PRO A 46 -5.95 -0.83 -7.31
CA PRO A 46 -7.35 -1.21 -7.23
C PRO A 46 -8.22 -0.33 -8.12
N VAL A 47 -9.43 -0.82 -8.40
CA VAL A 47 -10.43 -0.08 -9.17
C VAL A 47 -11.15 0.92 -8.28
N ILE A 48 -11.20 2.20 -8.69
CA ILE A 48 -12.01 3.23 -8.02
C ILE A 48 -13.49 2.81 -8.05
N GLY A 49 -14.17 2.92 -6.91
CA GLY A 49 -15.54 2.46 -6.67
C GLY A 49 -15.63 1.01 -6.18
N ALA A 50 -14.52 0.28 -6.10
CA ALA A 50 -14.52 -1.05 -5.50
C ALA A 50 -14.70 -0.96 -3.97
N VAL A 51 -15.58 -1.80 -3.43
CA VAL A 51 -15.72 -1.99 -1.98
C VAL A 51 -14.92 -3.23 -1.58
N LEU A 52 -13.94 -3.04 -0.70
CA LEU A 52 -13.07 -4.12 -0.23
C LEU A 52 -13.21 -4.30 1.28
N GLU A 53 -13.19 -5.55 1.72
CA GLU A 53 -13.20 -5.89 3.13
C GLU A 53 -11.79 -5.94 3.71
N LYS A 54 -11.67 -5.67 5.01
CA LYS A 54 -10.41 -5.87 5.74
C LYS A 54 -9.85 -7.27 5.47
N GLY A 55 -8.58 -7.33 5.07
CA GLY A 55 -7.85 -8.56 4.75
C GLY A 55 -8.00 -9.02 3.30
N ASN A 56 -8.82 -8.38 2.48
CA ASN A 56 -8.81 -8.61 1.03
C ASN A 56 -7.56 -7.99 0.41
N ALA A 57 -7.02 -8.62 -0.64
CA ALA A 57 -5.97 -8.01 -1.44
C ALA A 57 -6.53 -6.78 -2.18
N ALA A 58 -5.81 -5.67 -2.11
CA ALA A 58 -6.17 -4.42 -2.78
C ALA A 58 -5.26 -4.12 -3.97
N CYS A 59 -3.96 -4.42 -3.82
CA CYS A 59 -2.96 -4.18 -4.84
C CYS A 59 -2.03 -5.40 -4.96
N GLU A 60 -1.49 -5.62 -6.15
CA GLU A 60 -0.32 -6.46 -6.37
C GLU A 60 0.90 -5.58 -6.62
N ILE A 61 2.02 -5.91 -5.98
CA ILE A 61 3.28 -5.16 -6.05
C ILE A 61 4.35 -6.13 -6.56
N GLU A 62 4.89 -5.85 -7.74
CA GLU A 62 5.98 -6.62 -8.31
C GLU A 62 7.30 -5.87 -8.21
N SER A 63 8.31 -6.61 -7.78
CA SER A 63 9.71 -6.17 -7.76
C SER A 63 10.56 -7.12 -8.60
N VAL A 64 11.81 -6.74 -8.83
CA VAL A 64 12.80 -7.64 -9.48
C VAL A 64 13.00 -8.95 -8.70
N LYS A 65 12.66 -8.99 -7.41
CA LYS A 65 12.93 -10.13 -6.53
C LYS A 65 11.71 -11.00 -6.22
N ALA A 66 10.53 -10.38 -6.12
CA ALA A 66 9.33 -11.03 -5.62
C ALA A 66 8.05 -10.28 -6.04
N VAL A 67 6.93 -11.00 -5.98
CA VAL A 67 5.57 -10.46 -6.03
C VAL A 67 4.99 -10.49 -4.62
N SER A 68 4.29 -9.43 -4.23
CA SER A 68 3.62 -9.31 -2.92
C SER A 68 2.28 -8.61 -3.09
N GLU A 69 1.31 -8.99 -2.27
CA GLU A 69 0.02 -8.32 -2.20
C GLU A 69 0.03 -7.28 -1.08
N LEU A 70 -0.73 -6.19 -1.26
CA LEU A 70 -1.11 -5.27 -0.20
C LEU A 70 -2.52 -5.64 0.26
N PHE A 71 -2.68 -5.96 1.55
CA PHE A 71 -3.99 -6.31 2.10
C PHE A 71 -4.67 -5.11 2.75
N MET A 72 -5.99 -5.01 2.57
CA MET A 72 -6.78 -3.94 3.15
C MET A 72 -6.73 -3.97 4.69
N PRO A 73 -6.25 -2.92 5.35
CA PRO A 73 -6.20 -2.86 6.81
C PRO A 73 -7.56 -2.55 7.45
N LEU A 74 -8.51 -2.08 6.65
CA LEU A 74 -9.87 -1.69 7.01
C LEU A 74 -10.84 -1.95 5.85
N THR A 75 -12.13 -2.12 6.15
CA THR A 75 -13.18 -2.21 5.13
C THR A 75 -13.57 -0.82 4.65
N GLY A 76 -13.70 -0.64 3.34
CA GLY A 76 -14.07 0.65 2.75
C GLY A 76 -14.23 0.61 1.23
N GLU A 77 -14.55 1.77 0.65
CA GLU A 77 -14.60 1.98 -0.79
C GLU A 77 -13.33 2.67 -1.27
N ILE A 78 -12.79 2.22 -2.40
CA ILE A 78 -11.64 2.86 -3.05
C ILE A 78 -12.12 4.11 -3.77
N VAL A 79 -11.77 5.28 -3.25
CA VAL A 79 -12.20 6.57 -3.83
C VAL A 79 -11.10 7.27 -4.64
N GLU A 80 -9.84 6.89 -4.43
CA GLU A 80 -8.68 7.45 -5.12
C GLU A 80 -7.53 6.44 -5.17
N THR A 81 -6.70 6.49 -6.21
CA THR A 81 -5.45 5.73 -6.31
C THR A 81 -4.30 6.64 -6.75
N ASN A 82 -3.06 6.29 -6.37
CA ASN A 82 -1.88 7.03 -6.80
C ASN A 82 -1.46 6.60 -8.22
N GLY A 83 -2.10 7.17 -9.24
CA GLY A 83 -1.82 6.88 -10.64
C GLY A 83 -0.36 7.13 -11.06
N ASN A 84 0.38 7.99 -10.34
CA ASN A 84 1.79 8.23 -10.65
C ASN A 84 2.67 6.99 -10.41
N ILE A 85 2.26 6.06 -9.55
CA ILE A 85 3.01 4.81 -9.28
C ILE A 85 3.01 3.90 -10.52
N ALA A 86 1.95 3.93 -11.33
CA ALA A 86 1.88 3.13 -12.55
C ALA A 86 2.94 3.55 -13.58
N ASP A 87 3.20 4.86 -13.69
CA ASP A 87 4.21 5.42 -14.59
C ASP A 87 5.61 5.49 -13.95
N ASN A 88 5.68 5.51 -12.62
CA ASN A 88 6.93 5.61 -11.87
C ASN A 88 6.84 4.86 -10.53
N PRO A 89 7.08 3.53 -10.52
CA PRO A 89 6.87 2.69 -9.34
C PRO A 89 7.83 2.94 -8.17
N THR A 90 8.81 3.85 -8.35
CA THR A 90 9.81 4.20 -7.33
C THR A 90 9.51 5.48 -6.55
N PHE A 91 8.40 6.18 -6.87
CA PHE A 91 8.02 7.48 -6.28
C PHE A 91 6.83 7.40 -5.32
#